data_AF-A0A521G2S3-F1
#
_entry.id   AF-A0A521G2S3-F1
#
_cell.length_a   1.000
_cell.length_b   1.000
_cell.length_c   1.000
_cell.angle_alpha   90.00
_cell.angle_beta   90.00
_cell.angle_gamma   90.00
#
_symmetry.space_group_name_H-M   'P 1'
#
loop_
_entity.id
_entity.type
_entity.pdbx_description
1 polymer ?
#
loop_
_entity_poly.entity_id
_entity_poly.type
_entity_poly.pdbx_seq_one_letter_code
_entity_poly.pdbx_strand_id
1 'polypeptide(L)'
;MENGQGTLEDNEIFDGVLYGIIMSGSNPTLRRNRIFMNGRFGFLSSIYSGGGIYMRNSQATLEDNEIFANEGPGVEIMPGVITTGGNLIIRTDSNPILRRNRITQNSSVGIAVILDGGGIFEDNDLRGNTGGAWYIAPESTARVQRSGNIE
;
A
#
# COMPACT_ATOMS: atom_id res chain seq x y z
N MET A 1 2.30 -1.46 -12.29
CA MET A 1 3.66 -1.35 -12.89
C MET A 1 4.41 -2.64 -12.58
N GLU A 2 5.13 -3.20 -13.54
CA GLU A 2 5.96 -4.40 -13.37
C GLU A 2 7.40 -4.03 -13.74
N ASN A 3 8.37 -4.23 -12.84
CA ASN A 3 9.78 -3.82 -13.00
C ASN A 3 10.05 -2.32 -13.30
N GLY A 4 9.04 -1.45 -13.19
CA GLY A 4 9.16 -0.02 -13.46
C GLY A 4 9.88 0.74 -12.35
N GLN A 5 10.81 1.63 -12.73
CA GLN A 5 11.42 2.65 -11.87
C GLN A 5 10.91 4.07 -12.19
N GLY A 6 9.78 4.15 -12.90
CA GLY A 6 9.21 5.42 -13.32
C GLY A 6 8.69 6.27 -12.17
N THR A 7 8.50 7.56 -12.43
CA THR A 7 7.81 8.47 -11.52
C THR A 7 6.36 8.63 -12.01
N LEU A 8 5.40 8.51 -11.10
CA LEU A 8 4.02 8.93 -11.33
C LEU A 8 3.78 10.13 -10.43
N GLU A 9 3.51 11.28 -11.04
CA GLU A 9 3.38 12.53 -10.29
C GLU A 9 2.22 13.40 -10.76
N ASP A 10 1.58 14.07 -9.80
CA ASP A 10 0.52 15.06 -10.03
C ASP A 10 -0.69 14.49 -10.81
N ASN A 11 -1.03 13.21 -10.57
CA ASN A 11 -2.17 12.54 -11.19
C ASN A 11 -3.34 12.33 -10.23
N GLU A 12 -4.53 12.20 -10.81
CA GLU A 12 -5.73 11.75 -10.12
C GLU A 12 -6.09 10.33 -10.58
N ILE A 13 -6.23 9.39 -9.64
CA ILE A 13 -6.56 7.99 -9.91
C ILE A 13 -7.80 7.61 -9.10
N PHE A 14 -8.91 7.35 -9.80
CA PHE A 14 -10.19 7.10 -9.16
C PHE A 14 -11.12 6.20 -9.96
N ASP A 15 -12.21 5.76 -9.30
CA ASP A 15 -13.23 4.84 -9.84
C ASP A 15 -12.66 3.50 -10.34
N GLY A 16 -11.52 3.09 -9.78
CA GLY A 16 -10.91 1.79 -10.01
C GLY A 16 -11.71 0.67 -9.38
N VAL A 17 -11.90 -0.41 -10.14
CA VAL A 17 -12.67 -1.60 -9.71
C VAL A 17 -12.02 -2.32 -8.52
N LEU A 18 -10.69 -2.40 -8.47
CA LEU A 18 -9.91 -3.06 -7.41
C LEU A 18 -9.04 -2.05 -6.64
N TYR A 19 -7.76 -1.93 -6.99
CA TYR A 19 -6.91 -0.87 -6.46
C TYR A 19 -6.74 0.23 -7.51
N GLY A 20 -6.61 1.47 -7.06
CA GLY A 20 -6.23 2.56 -7.95
C GLY A 20 -4.84 2.31 -8.55
N ILE A 21 -3.89 1.84 -7.74
CA ILE A 21 -2.54 1.49 -8.19
C ILE A 21 -2.15 0.10 -7.68
N ILE A 22 -1.63 -0.73 -8.59
CA ILE A 22 -1.04 -2.04 -8.29
C ILE A 22 0.45 -2.01 -8.68
N MET A 23 1.31 -2.29 -7.70
CA MET A 23 2.76 -2.40 -7.85
C MET A 23 3.20 -3.82 -7.53
N SER A 24 3.72 -4.53 -8.53
CA SER A 24 4.15 -5.92 -8.42
C SER A 24 5.57 -6.06 -8.97
N GLY A 25 6.56 -6.24 -8.10
CA GLY A 25 7.97 -6.31 -8.52
C GLY A 25 8.51 -4.99 -9.08
N SER A 26 7.88 -3.86 -8.76
CA SER A 26 8.22 -2.54 -9.30
C SER A 26 8.57 -1.57 -8.18
N ASN A 27 9.49 -0.63 -8.44
CA ASN A 27 9.98 0.33 -7.45
C ASN A 27 9.79 1.78 -7.93
N PRO A 28 8.57 2.21 -8.27
CA PRO A 28 8.33 3.57 -8.74
C PRO A 28 8.39 4.59 -7.60
N THR A 29 8.51 5.86 -7.98
CA THR A 29 8.21 6.99 -7.09
C THR A 29 6.82 7.52 -7.40
N LEU A 30 5.95 7.59 -6.39
CA LEU A 30 4.64 8.23 -6.46
C LEU A 30 4.72 9.55 -5.71
N ARG A 31 4.44 10.67 -6.38
CA ARG A 31 4.57 11.99 -5.77
C ARG A 31 3.37 12.89 -6.07
N ARG A 32 2.75 13.48 -5.04
CA ARG A 32 1.62 14.43 -5.21
C ARG A 32 0.44 13.89 -6.02
N ASN A 33 0.19 12.59 -5.98
CA ASN A 33 -1.00 12.01 -6.61
C ASN A 33 -2.18 12.03 -5.65
N ARG A 34 -3.39 12.05 -6.21
CA ARG A 34 -4.66 11.91 -5.49
C ARG A 34 -5.32 10.59 -5.88
N ILE A 35 -5.50 9.68 -4.93
CA ILE A 35 -5.97 8.31 -5.18
C ILE A 35 -7.21 8.04 -4.34
N PHE A 36 -8.37 7.95 -5.00
CA PHE A 36 -9.65 7.97 -4.29
C PHE A 36 -10.78 7.20 -4.97
N MET A 37 -11.81 6.81 -4.22
CA MET A 37 -13.00 6.12 -4.76
C MET A 37 -12.69 4.84 -5.54
N ASN A 38 -11.60 4.14 -5.20
CA ASN A 38 -11.25 2.84 -5.76
C ASN A 38 -11.73 1.70 -4.84
N GLY A 39 -11.83 0.48 -5.37
CA GLY A 39 -12.16 -0.72 -4.58
C GLY A 39 -13.60 -1.18 -4.64
N ARG A 40 -14.39 -0.69 -5.60
CA ARG A 40 -15.83 -0.94 -5.70
C ARG A 40 -16.21 -2.42 -5.83
N PHE A 41 -15.26 -3.29 -6.19
CA PHE A 41 -15.43 -4.75 -6.26
C PHE A 41 -14.43 -5.53 -5.38
N GLY A 42 -13.89 -4.92 -4.32
CA GLY A 42 -12.91 -5.50 -3.39
C GLY A 42 -13.31 -6.78 -2.66
N PHE A 43 -14.52 -7.30 -2.88
CA PHE A 43 -14.99 -8.58 -2.33
C PHE A 43 -14.92 -9.76 -3.33
N LEU A 44 -14.43 -9.56 -4.55
CA LEU A 44 -14.41 -10.61 -5.58
C LEU A 44 -13.41 -11.76 -5.29
N SER A 45 -12.54 -11.63 -4.29
CA SER A 45 -11.49 -12.61 -4.00
C SER A 45 -11.04 -12.54 -2.54
N SER A 46 -10.77 -13.70 -1.91
CA SER A 46 -10.15 -13.77 -0.58
C SER A 46 -8.72 -13.23 -0.51
N ILE A 47 -8.15 -12.82 -1.65
CA ILE A 47 -6.74 -12.42 -1.79
C ILE A 47 -6.60 -10.91 -2.06
N TYR A 48 -7.65 -10.21 -2.47
CA TYR A 48 -7.61 -8.79 -2.81
C TYR A 48 -8.79 -8.06 -2.18
N SER A 49 -8.50 -7.14 -1.25
CA SER A 49 -9.47 -6.33 -0.52
C SER A 49 -10.08 -5.20 -1.36
N GLY A 50 -9.42 -4.82 -2.46
CA GLY A 50 -9.64 -3.52 -3.12
C GLY A 50 -9.15 -2.35 -2.23
N GLY A 51 -8.86 -1.17 -2.81
CA GLY A 51 -8.35 -0.06 -2.01
C GLY A 51 -7.64 1.03 -2.82
N GLY A 52 -6.85 1.87 -2.15
CA GLY A 52 -6.09 2.91 -2.85
C GLY A 52 -4.90 2.32 -3.61
N ILE A 53 -3.94 1.77 -2.86
CA ILE A 53 -2.69 1.24 -3.40
C ILE A 53 -2.42 -0.16 -2.87
N TYR A 54 -2.03 -1.06 -3.76
CA TYR A 54 -1.54 -2.40 -3.43
C TYR A 54 -0.09 -2.57 -3.84
N MET A 55 0.75 -3.03 -2.91
CA MET A 55 2.17 -3.28 -3.10
C MET A 55 2.52 -4.73 -2.82
N ARG A 56 3.13 -5.39 -3.80
CA ARG A 56 3.70 -6.72 -3.71
C ARG A 56 5.11 -6.73 -4.26
N ASN A 57 6.08 -7.15 -3.45
CA ASN A 57 7.50 -7.15 -3.84
C ASN A 57 7.93 -5.77 -4.38
N SER A 58 7.64 -4.72 -3.63
CA SER A 58 7.86 -3.34 -4.05
C SER A 58 8.64 -2.56 -3.01
N GLN A 59 9.65 -1.83 -3.49
CA GLN A 59 10.43 -0.84 -2.76
C GLN A 59 10.02 0.58 -3.16
N ALA A 60 8.74 0.77 -3.49
CA ALA A 60 8.24 2.06 -3.96
C ALA A 60 8.45 3.18 -2.93
N THR A 61 8.59 4.40 -3.43
CA THR A 61 8.60 5.61 -2.59
C THR A 61 7.34 6.41 -2.84
N LEU A 62 6.58 6.69 -1.78
CA LEU A 62 5.37 7.51 -1.80
C LEU A 62 5.64 8.78 -1.01
N GLU A 63 5.61 9.91 -1.70
CA GLU A 63 5.86 11.24 -1.14
C GLU A 63 4.70 12.18 -1.41
N ASP A 64 4.20 12.85 -0.36
CA ASP A 64 3.27 13.97 -0.51
C ASP A 64 1.98 13.61 -1.29
N ASN A 65 1.52 12.35 -1.25
CA ASN A 65 0.29 11.90 -1.91
C ASN A 65 -0.93 12.03 -0.98
N GLU A 66 -2.12 12.16 -1.58
CA GLU A 66 -3.42 12.08 -0.90
C GLU A 66 -4.14 10.78 -1.29
N ILE A 67 -4.45 9.93 -0.32
CA ILE A 67 -5.10 8.63 -0.55
C ILE A 67 -6.34 8.53 0.35
N PHE A 68 -7.52 8.65 -0.24
CA PHE A 68 -8.74 8.86 0.55
C PHE A 68 -9.99 8.27 -0.07
N ALA A 69 -11.02 8.04 0.74
CA ALA A 69 -12.33 7.57 0.26
C ALA A 69 -12.26 6.33 -0.63
N ASN A 70 -11.30 5.42 -0.40
CA ASN A 70 -11.28 4.11 -1.05
C ASN A 70 -12.08 3.09 -0.22
N GLU A 71 -12.67 2.11 -0.88
CA GLU A 71 -13.56 1.11 -0.27
C GLU A 71 -12.82 0.06 0.59
N GLY A 72 -11.49 0.01 0.50
CA GLY A 72 -10.62 -0.83 1.34
C GLY A 72 -9.54 -0.03 2.04
N PRO A 73 -8.33 -0.60 2.27
CA PRO A 73 -7.23 0.15 2.85
C PRO A 73 -6.79 1.29 1.94
N GLY A 74 -6.23 2.36 2.55
CA GLY A 74 -5.53 3.37 1.77
C GLY A 74 -4.32 2.77 1.05
N VAL A 75 -3.46 2.08 1.81
CA VAL A 75 -2.30 1.35 1.28
C VAL A 75 -2.25 -0.05 1.89
N GLU A 76 -2.04 -1.05 1.06
CA GLU A 76 -1.84 -2.45 1.46
C GLU A 76 -0.49 -2.96 0.98
N ILE A 77 0.30 -3.52 1.91
CA ILE A 77 1.68 -3.97 1.68
C ILE A 77 1.79 -5.44 2.08
N MET A 78 2.22 -6.28 1.13
CA MET A 78 2.54 -7.67 1.37
C MET A 78 3.78 -8.10 0.56
N PRO A 79 4.55 -9.12 0.99
CA PRO A 79 5.64 -9.63 0.19
C PRO A 79 5.15 -10.42 -1.02
N GLY A 80 6.02 -10.55 -2.03
CA GLY A 80 5.78 -11.50 -3.11
C GLY A 80 6.29 -12.90 -2.75
N VAL A 81 5.51 -13.93 -3.06
CA VAL A 81 6.01 -15.30 -3.13
C VAL A 81 6.42 -15.61 -4.57
N ILE A 82 7.68 -16.01 -4.76
CA ILE A 82 8.18 -16.64 -6.00
C ILE A 82 8.39 -18.13 -5.68
N THR A 83 7.56 -18.99 -6.23
CA THR A 83 7.82 -20.43 -6.22
C THR A 83 8.73 -20.76 -7.39
N THR A 84 9.99 -21.09 -7.12
CA THR A 84 10.89 -21.61 -8.15
C THR A 84 10.63 -23.11 -8.29
N GLY A 85 10.36 -23.60 -9.51
CA GLY A 85 9.99 -24.99 -9.77
C GLY A 85 10.85 -26.00 -9.01
N GLY A 86 10.22 -26.70 -8.06
CA GLY A 86 10.87 -27.64 -7.14
C GLY A 86 10.84 -27.16 -5.70
N ASN A 87 9.70 -27.26 -5.01
CA ASN A 87 9.47 -27.10 -3.55
C ASN A 87 10.16 -25.92 -2.82
N LEU A 88 10.79 -24.99 -3.53
CA LEU A 88 11.50 -23.84 -2.99
C LEU A 88 10.61 -22.61 -3.13
N ILE A 89 10.19 -22.11 -1.97
CA ILE A 89 9.44 -20.86 -1.84
C ILE A 89 10.45 -19.77 -1.52
N ILE A 90 10.71 -18.88 -2.49
CA ILE A 90 11.48 -17.65 -2.25
C ILE A 90 10.48 -16.57 -1.86
N ARG A 91 10.59 -16.08 -0.62
CA ARG A 91 9.90 -14.86 -0.19
C ARG A 91 10.71 -13.66 -0.65
N THR A 92 10.02 -12.70 -1.25
CA THR A 92 10.61 -11.42 -1.68
C THR A 92 10.15 -10.32 -0.75
N ASP A 93 11.00 -9.32 -0.54
CA ASP A 93 10.72 -8.26 0.42
C ASP A 93 9.93 -7.11 -0.22
N SER A 94 8.84 -6.70 0.44
CA SER A 94 8.22 -5.40 0.18
C SER A 94 8.52 -4.48 1.36
N ASN A 95 9.37 -3.48 1.13
CA ASN A 95 9.82 -2.49 2.11
C ASN A 95 9.77 -1.07 1.49
N PRO A 96 8.56 -0.56 1.16
CA PRO A 96 8.41 0.78 0.63
C PRO A 96 8.76 1.87 1.67
N ILE A 97 8.94 3.09 1.16
CA ILE A 97 9.05 4.30 1.96
C ILE A 97 7.81 5.16 1.72
N LEU A 98 7.03 5.40 2.76
CA LEU A 98 5.90 6.33 2.73
C LEU A 98 6.23 7.52 3.62
N ARG A 99 6.32 8.71 3.03
CA ARG A 99 6.53 9.92 3.82
C ARG A 99 5.66 11.10 3.43
N ARG A 100 5.19 11.85 4.42
CA ARG A 100 4.35 13.05 4.25
C ARG A 100 3.09 12.82 3.44
N ASN A 101 2.54 11.60 3.44
CA ASN A 101 1.29 11.32 2.75
C ASN A 101 0.10 11.59 3.67
N ARG A 102 -1.03 11.98 3.08
CA ARG A 102 -2.31 12.07 3.77
C ARG A 102 -3.17 10.88 3.35
N ILE A 103 -3.33 9.90 4.24
CA ILE A 103 -4.05 8.66 3.97
C ILE A 103 -5.24 8.61 4.92
N THR A 104 -6.40 9.10 4.49
CA THR A 104 -7.51 9.40 5.40
C THR A 104 -8.85 8.99 4.82
N GLN A 105 -9.86 8.76 5.65
CA GLN A 105 -11.24 8.52 5.18
C GLN A 105 -11.39 7.29 4.26
N ASN A 106 -10.51 6.30 4.36
CA ASN A 106 -10.69 5.02 3.69
C ASN A 106 -11.63 4.12 4.54
N SER A 107 -12.39 3.24 3.88
CA SER A 107 -13.42 2.41 4.51
C SER A 107 -12.85 1.29 5.40
N SER A 108 -11.53 1.04 5.34
CA SER A 108 -10.80 0.13 6.22
C SER A 108 -9.73 0.90 7.02
N VAL A 109 -8.56 0.30 7.26
CA VAL A 109 -7.40 0.99 7.86
C VAL A 109 -6.69 1.92 6.87
N GLY A 110 -5.92 2.87 7.38
CA GLY A 110 -5.05 3.71 6.55
C GLY A 110 -3.99 2.88 5.83
N ILE A 111 -3.15 2.19 6.60
CA ILE A 111 -2.08 1.33 6.09
C ILE A 111 -2.21 -0.08 6.67
N ALA A 112 -2.23 -1.09 5.81
CA ALA A 112 -2.16 -2.50 6.16
C ALA A 112 -0.79 -3.08 5.76
N VAL A 113 -0.07 -3.67 6.72
CA VAL A 113 1.19 -4.39 6.49
C VAL A 113 1.03 -5.83 6.97
N ILE A 114 1.11 -6.79 6.05
CA ILE A 114 0.75 -8.19 6.31
C ILE A 114 1.76 -9.17 5.75
N LEU A 115 1.72 -10.42 6.23
CA LEU A 115 2.45 -11.57 5.68
C LEU A 115 3.97 -11.40 5.61
N ASP A 116 4.61 -10.75 6.60
CA ASP A 116 6.03 -10.34 6.59
C ASP A 116 6.34 -9.15 5.67
N GLY A 117 5.33 -8.33 5.31
CA GLY A 117 5.57 -7.01 4.72
C GLY A 117 6.34 -6.10 5.70
N GLY A 118 7.07 -5.12 5.17
CA GLY A 118 7.78 -4.12 5.96
C GLY A 118 7.65 -2.72 5.37
N GLY A 119 8.42 -1.77 5.89
CA GLY A 119 8.51 -0.42 5.33
C GLY A 119 8.92 0.63 6.35
N ILE A 120 9.22 1.81 5.81
CA ILE A 120 9.51 3.02 6.58
C ILE A 120 8.36 4.00 6.36
N PHE A 121 7.73 4.45 7.43
CA PHE A 121 6.57 5.32 7.40
C PHE A 121 6.82 6.55 8.26
N GLU A 122 7.00 7.71 7.62
CA GLU A 122 7.43 8.94 8.28
C GLU A 122 6.47 10.10 8.02
N ASP A 123 6.07 10.83 9.05
CA ASP A 123 5.31 12.08 8.92
C ASP A 123 4.00 11.95 8.11
N ASN A 124 3.35 10.78 8.12
CA ASN A 124 2.07 10.59 7.43
C ASN A 124 0.89 10.96 8.33
N ASP A 125 -0.18 11.53 7.76
CA ASP A 125 -1.47 11.74 8.44
C ASP A 125 -2.41 10.59 8.10
N LEU A 126 -2.74 9.77 9.10
CA LEU A 126 -3.52 8.53 8.96
C LEU A 126 -4.88 8.59 9.67
N ARG A 127 -5.29 9.79 10.12
CA ARG A 127 -6.52 9.96 10.90
C ARG A 127 -7.77 9.74 10.06
N GLY A 128 -8.84 9.34 10.74
CA GLY A 128 -10.19 9.32 10.16
C GLY A 128 -10.44 8.21 9.15
N ASN A 129 -9.57 7.19 9.06
CA ASN A 129 -9.90 5.92 8.41
C ASN A 129 -10.82 5.09 9.31
N THR A 130 -11.81 4.41 8.74
CA THR A 130 -12.86 3.71 9.51
C THR A 130 -12.30 2.62 10.42
N GLY A 131 -11.29 1.88 9.96
CA GLY A 131 -10.61 0.83 10.72
C GLY A 131 -9.47 1.34 11.62
N GLY A 132 -9.22 2.66 11.64
CA GLY A 132 -8.08 3.27 12.31
C GLY A 132 -6.84 3.41 11.41
N ALA A 133 -5.75 3.94 11.96
CA ALA A 133 -4.55 4.27 11.20
C ALA A 133 -3.84 3.03 10.60
N TRP A 134 -3.79 1.93 11.35
CA TRP A 134 -2.93 0.79 11.03
C TRP A 134 -3.62 -0.56 11.20
N TYR A 135 -3.26 -1.48 10.32
CA TYR A 135 -3.22 -2.91 10.63
C TYR A 135 -1.80 -3.41 10.37
N ILE A 136 -1.12 -3.92 11.40
CA ILE A 136 0.20 -4.53 11.26
C ILE A 136 0.09 -5.95 11.79
N ALA A 137 0.28 -6.93 10.90
CA ALA A 137 0.26 -8.33 11.29
C ALA A 137 1.44 -8.64 12.23
N PRO A 138 1.29 -9.55 13.21
CA PRO A 138 2.33 -9.85 14.19
C PRO A 138 3.70 -10.12 13.57
N GLU A 139 3.74 -10.89 12.48
CA GLU A 139 4.95 -11.25 11.72
C GLU A 139 5.62 -10.06 11.02
N SER A 140 4.86 -9.03 10.66
CA SER A 140 5.35 -7.80 10.03
C SER A 140 5.93 -6.79 11.01
N THR A 141 5.63 -6.92 12.31
CA THR A 141 5.95 -5.90 13.33
C THR A 141 7.42 -5.51 13.35
N ALA A 142 8.33 -6.47 13.27
CA ALA A 142 9.78 -6.22 13.34
C ALA A 142 10.33 -5.48 12.10
N ARG A 143 9.55 -5.39 11.01
CA ARG A 143 9.95 -4.81 9.72
C ARG A 143 9.37 -3.43 9.47
N VAL A 144 8.57 -2.91 10.39
CA VAL A 144 7.88 -1.63 10.28
C VAL A 144 8.56 -0.59 11.14
N GLN A 145 9.04 0.49 10.52
CA GLN A 145 9.57 1.66 11.20
C GLN A 145 8.57 2.81 11.07
N ARG A 146 8.17 3.40 12.20
CA ARG A 146 7.22 4.52 12.26
C ARG A 146 7.84 5.70 12.99
N SER A 147 7.80 6.88 12.39
CA SER A 147 8.27 8.13 12.99
C SER A 147 7.35 9.28 12.57
N GLY A 148 7.03 10.21 13.48
CA GLY A 148 6.29 11.44 13.14
C GLY A 148 4.86 11.27 12.60
N ASN A 149 4.33 10.06 12.47
CA ASN A 149 2.97 9.83 11.95
C ASN A 149 1.91 10.34 12.93
N ILE A 150 0.80 10.82 12.36
CA ILE A 150 -0.39 11.26 13.10
C ILE A 150 -1.48 10.20 12.88
N GLU A 151 -2.03 9.65 13.97
CA GLU A 151 -2.88 8.44 13.97
C GLU A 151 -4.31 8.72 14.48
#